data_AF-A0A6V7TS55-F1
#
_entry.id   AF-A0A6V7TS55-F1
#
_cell.length_a   1.000
_cell.length_b   1.000
_cell.length_c   1.000
_cell.angle_alpha   90.00
_cell.angle_beta   90.00
_cell.angle_gamma   90.00
#
_symmetry.space_group_name_H-M   'P 1'
#
loop_
_entity.id
_entity.type
_entity.pdbx_description
1 polymer ?
#
loop_
_entity_poly.entity_id
_entity_poly.type
_entity_poly.pdbx_seq_one_letter_code
_entity_poly.pdbx_strand_id
1 'polypeptide(L)'
;MHSIKSKANQVSGVPQVLLDISISGINILDCQTQTAIHRHSINQIQIVCQDNLDLNFFSYIFKDGEEQNNYYCHCFCVLTSSIAKEIITTLGEAFNLAYKMALQQNIPTNI
;
A
#
# COMPACT_ATOMS: atom_id res chain seq x y z
N MET A 1 -0.11 10.25 -24.06
CA MET A 1 -0.71 9.99 -22.74
C MET A 1 -0.76 11.31 -21.97
N HIS A 2 -1.82 12.09 -22.19
CA HIS A 2 -2.02 13.38 -21.56
C HIS A 2 -2.68 13.21 -20.19
N SER A 3 -1.87 13.42 -19.15
CA SER A 3 -2.22 14.18 -17.94
C SER A 3 -3.50 13.81 -17.17
N ILE A 4 -3.34 12.92 -16.19
CA ILE A 4 -4.17 12.89 -14.96
C ILE A 4 -3.82 14.10 -14.05
N LYS A 5 -2.90 15.00 -14.47
CA LYS A 5 -2.36 16.09 -13.65
C LYS A 5 -3.17 17.39 -13.63
N SER A 6 -4.48 17.37 -13.86
CA SER A 6 -5.30 18.60 -13.79
C SER A 6 -6.25 18.68 -12.59
N LYS A 7 -6.37 17.66 -11.73
CA LYS A 7 -7.39 17.65 -10.68
C LYS A 7 -6.97 17.20 -9.29
N ALA A 8 -5.68 17.20 -8.93
CA ALA A 8 -5.29 16.82 -7.56
C ALA A 8 -5.92 17.72 -6.47
N ASN A 9 -6.36 18.94 -6.79
CA ASN A 9 -7.07 19.82 -5.86
C ASN A 9 -8.61 19.72 -5.91
N GLN A 10 -9.17 18.83 -6.75
CA GLN A 10 -10.61 18.51 -6.85
C GLN A 10 -10.78 17.26 -7.75
N VAL A 11 -10.35 16.07 -7.32
CA VAL A 11 -10.76 14.85 -8.05
C VAL A 11 -12.14 14.45 -7.53
N SER A 12 -13.16 15.18 -7.95
CA SER A 12 -14.55 14.74 -7.86
C SER A 12 -14.66 13.36 -8.53
N GLY A 13 -14.66 12.29 -7.74
CA GLY A 13 -14.78 10.92 -8.22
C GLY A 13 -13.67 9.93 -7.82
N VAL A 14 -12.59 10.34 -7.15
CA VAL A 14 -11.64 9.38 -6.54
C VAL A 14 -12.07 9.09 -5.11
N PRO A 15 -12.30 7.81 -4.73
CA PRO A 15 -12.68 7.44 -3.37
C PRO A 15 -11.62 7.88 -2.36
N GLN A 16 -12.08 8.49 -1.27
CA GLN A 16 -11.23 8.75 -0.11
C GLN A 16 -11.18 7.49 0.75
N VAL A 17 -9.96 7.08 1.12
CA VAL A 17 -9.73 5.88 1.90
C VAL A 17 -8.87 6.17 3.12
N LEU A 18 -9.04 5.36 4.16
CA LEU A 18 -8.14 5.28 5.29
C LEU A 18 -7.24 4.06 5.08
N LEU A 19 -5.94 4.23 5.35
CA LEU A 19 -4.98 3.13 5.35
C LEU A 19 -4.65 2.78 6.80
N ASP A 20 -5.05 1.58 7.20
CA ASP A 20 -4.65 0.99 8.47
C ASP A 20 -3.51 0.00 8.19
N ILE A 21 -2.34 0.29 8.76
CA ILE A 21 -1.07 -0.39 8.47
C ILE A 21 -0.59 -1.07 9.75
N SER A 22 -0.35 -2.37 9.66
CA SER A 22 0.16 -3.18 10.76
C SER A 22 1.12 -4.25 10.25
N ILE A 23 1.72 -5.01 11.18
CA ILE A 23 2.52 -6.19 10.83
C ILE A 23 1.71 -7.26 10.08
N SER A 24 0.39 -7.23 10.15
CA SER A 24 -0.47 -8.16 9.40
C SER A 24 -0.66 -7.72 7.94
N GLY A 25 -0.43 -6.45 7.61
CA GLY A 25 -0.57 -5.91 6.26
C GLY A 25 -1.29 -4.56 6.22
N ILE A 26 -1.98 -4.31 5.11
CA ILE A 26 -2.71 -3.07 4.84
C ILE A 26 -4.20 -3.36 4.74
N ASN A 27 -4.99 -2.70 5.59
CA ASN A 27 -6.43 -2.59 5.43
C ASN A 27 -6.74 -1.26 4.75
N ILE A 28 -7.46 -1.31 3.63
CA ILE A 28 -7.98 -0.12 2.95
C ILE A 28 -9.43 0.03 3.36
N LEU A 29 -9.75 1.09 4.09
CA LEU A 29 -11.11 1.36 4.56
C LEU A 29 -11.71 2.52 3.79
N ASP A 30 -13.02 2.43 3.53
CA ASP A 30 -13.78 3.58 3.05
C ASP A 30 -13.80 4.68 4.13
N CYS A 31 -13.47 5.91 3.76
CA CYS A 31 -13.30 7.00 4.73
C CYS A 31 -14.63 7.39 5.42
N GLN A 32 -15.77 7.16 4.78
CA GLN A 32 -17.08 7.54 5.34
C GLN A 32 -17.65 6.46 6.26
N THR A 33 -17.63 5.21 5.80
CA THR A 33 -18.23 4.08 6.50
C THR A 33 -17.26 3.38 7.46
N GLN A 34 -15.96 3.65 7.34
CA GLN A 34 -14.87 2.92 8.02
C GLN A 34 -14.94 1.40 7.79
N THR A 35 -15.56 0.97 6.70
CA THR A 35 -15.61 -0.45 6.33
C THR A 35 -14.43 -0.80 5.45
N ALA A 36 -13.81 -1.96 5.71
CA ALA A 36 -12.67 -2.42 4.93
C ALA A 36 -13.11 -2.86 3.53
N ILE A 37 -12.64 -2.14 2.52
CA ILE A 37 -12.86 -2.42 1.09
C ILE A 37 -11.91 -3.52 0.65
N HIS A 38 -10.65 -3.44 1.08
CA HIS A 38 -9.60 -4.41 0.76
C HIS A 38 -8.75 -4.73 1.98
N ARG A 39 -8.24 -5.96 2.03
CA ARG A 39 -7.28 -6.42 3.03
C ARG A 39 -6.15 -7.13 2.32
N HIS A 40 -4.95 -6.58 2.43
CA HIS A 40 -3.76 -7.13 1.79
C HIS A 40 -2.79 -7.59 2.86
N SER A 41 -2.55 -8.90 2.91
CA SER A 41 -1.56 -9.47 3.83
C SER A 41 -0.17 -8.94 3.53
N ILE A 42 0.62 -8.69 4.57
CA ILE A 42 2.00 -8.20 4.43
C ILE A 42 2.83 -9.12 3.53
N ASN A 43 2.63 -10.45 3.60
CA ASN A 43 3.40 -11.43 2.83
C ASN A 43 3.14 -11.36 1.31
N GLN A 44 2.00 -10.77 0.92
CA GLN A 44 1.59 -10.66 -0.48
C GLN A 44 2.00 -9.32 -1.10
N ILE A 45 2.46 -8.36 -0.30
CA ILE A 45 2.92 -7.07 -0.80
C ILE A 45 4.41 -7.17 -1.09
N GLN A 46 4.79 -6.87 -2.33
CA GLN A 46 6.15 -7.13 -2.83
C GLN A 46 7.02 -5.87 -2.89
N ILE A 47 6.43 -4.80 -3.42
CA ILE A 47 7.13 -3.55 -3.69
C ILE A 47 6.24 -2.43 -3.20
N VAL A 48 6.86 -1.45 -2.53
CA VAL A 48 6.25 -0.17 -2.22
C VAL A 48 7.19 0.92 -2.76
N CYS A 49 6.67 1.84 -3.55
CA CYS A 49 7.48 2.89 -4.16
C CYS A 49 6.72 4.21 -4.28
N GLN A 50 7.48 5.30 -4.37
CA GLN A 50 6.99 6.63 -4.69
C GLN A 50 7.15 6.89 -6.18
N ASP A 51 6.24 7.65 -6.78
CA ASP A 51 6.39 8.05 -8.18
C ASP A 51 7.54 9.06 -8.33
N ASN A 52 8.38 8.88 -9.35
CA ASN A 52 9.58 9.68 -9.56
C ASN A 52 9.31 11.04 -10.24
N LEU A 53 8.13 11.23 -10.84
CA LEU A 53 7.68 12.46 -11.49
C LEU A 53 6.70 13.25 -10.62
N ASP A 54 6.01 12.60 -9.67
CA ASP A 54 5.13 13.24 -8.71
C ASP A 54 5.19 12.55 -7.35
N LEU A 55 6.03 13.09 -6.47
CA LEU A 55 6.25 12.53 -5.14
C LEU A 55 4.98 12.55 -4.24
N ASN A 56 3.88 13.17 -4.65
CA ASN A 56 2.62 13.04 -3.90
C ASN A 56 1.91 11.70 -4.17
N PHE A 57 2.43 10.89 -5.07
CA PHE A 57 1.92 9.55 -5.35
C PHE A 57 2.85 8.49 -4.79
N PHE A 58 2.23 7.47 -4.20
CA PHE A 58 2.91 6.22 -3.89
C PHE A 58 2.07 5.05 -4.38
N SER A 59 2.72 3.92 -4.57
CA SER A 59 2.07 2.70 -5.00
C SER A 59 2.68 1.48 -4.34
N TYR A 60 1.91 0.40 -4.31
CA TYR A 60 2.45 -0.91 -3.97
C TYR A 60 1.88 -2.00 -4.87
N ILE A 61 2.65 -3.09 -5.00
CA ILE A 61 2.26 -4.27 -5.76
C ILE A 61 1.80 -5.36 -4.79
N PHE A 62 0.56 -5.80 -4.96
CA PHE A 62 -0.06 -6.91 -4.24
C PHE A 62 -0.19 -8.14 -5.15
N LYS A 63 0.24 -9.31 -4.67
CA LYS A 63 0.06 -10.59 -5.35
C LYS A 63 -1.21 -11.28 -4.84
N ASP A 64 -2.22 -11.39 -5.70
CA ASP A 64 -3.49 -12.00 -5.35
C ASP A 64 -3.48 -13.51 -5.56
N GLY A 65 -3.63 -14.25 -4.46
CA GLY A 65 -3.59 -15.71 -4.43
C GLY A 65 -2.21 -16.31 -4.70
N GLU A 66 -1.94 -17.48 -4.09
CA GLU A 66 -0.71 -18.23 -4.37
C GLU A 66 -0.76 -18.91 -5.75
N GLU A 67 -1.95 -19.33 -6.18
CA GLU A 67 -2.15 -20.16 -7.37
C GLU A 67 -2.19 -19.38 -8.70
N GLN A 68 -2.68 -18.13 -8.68
CA GLN A 68 -3.06 -17.43 -9.92
C GLN A 68 -2.03 -16.39 -10.41
N ASN A 69 -0.92 -16.20 -9.69
CA ASN A 69 0.20 -15.30 -10.03
C ASN A 69 -0.23 -13.93 -10.60
N ASN A 70 -1.37 -13.41 -10.14
CA ASN A 70 -1.90 -12.13 -10.54
C ASN A 70 -1.29 -11.04 -9.65
N TYR A 71 -0.86 -9.93 -10.25
CA TYR A 71 -0.29 -8.80 -9.54
C TYR A 71 -1.14 -7.56 -9.79
N TYR A 72 -1.51 -6.89 -8.70
CA TYR A 72 -2.28 -5.64 -8.72
C TYR A 72 -1.43 -4.50 -8.18
N CYS A 73 -1.34 -3.43 -8.97
CA CYS A 73 -0.71 -2.19 -8.54
C CYS A 73 -1.77 -1.27 -7.94
N HIS A 74 -1.63 -0.94 -6.66
CA HIS A 74 -2.49 0.01 -5.97
C HIS A 74 -1.77 1.35 -5.88
N CYS A 75 -2.33 2.37 -6.54
CA CYS A 75 -1.78 3.73 -6.56
C CYS A 75 -2.63 4.68 -5.72
N PHE A 76 -1.97 5.48 -4.88
CA PHE A 76 -2.60 6.45 -3.99
C PHE A 76 -1.99 7.83 -4.22
N CYS A 77 -2.83 8.85 -4.07
CA CYS A 77 -2.42 10.25 -4.02
C CYS A 77 -2.59 10.75 -2.59
N VAL A 78 -1.61 11.51 -2.09
CA VAL A 78 -1.65 12.14 -0.77
C VAL A 78 -1.45 13.64 -0.90
N LEU A 79 -1.69 14.37 0.19
CA LEU A 79 -1.63 15.83 0.21
C LEU A 79 -0.20 16.37 0.01
N THR A 80 0.80 15.68 0.54
CA THR A 80 2.20 16.11 0.46
C THR A 80 3.13 14.91 0.28
N SER A 81 4.27 15.15 -0.37
CA SER A 81 5.31 14.13 -0.56
C SER A 81 5.92 13.64 0.77
N SER A 82 5.85 14.43 1.84
CA SER A 82 6.25 13.99 3.18
C SER A 82 5.34 12.88 3.68
N ILE A 83 4.02 13.03 3.52
CA ILE A 83 3.05 12.01 3.92
C ILE A 83 3.27 10.71 3.12
N ALA A 84 3.52 10.82 1.81
CA ALA A 84 3.83 9.64 0.98
C ALA A 84 5.08 8.92 1.51
N LYS A 85 6.14 9.68 1.81
CA LYS A 85 7.38 9.13 2.35
C LYS A 85 7.17 8.47 3.72
N GLU A 86 6.43 9.11 4.62
CA GLU A 86 6.09 8.55 5.94
C GLU A 86 5.35 7.23 5.81
N ILE A 87 4.33 7.15 4.93
CA ILE A 87 3.60 5.90 4.66
C ILE A 87 4.55 4.80 4.17
N ILE A 88 5.42 5.11 3.20
CA ILE A 88 6.39 4.15 2.66
C ILE A 88 7.36 3.67 3.75
N THR A 89 7.83 4.58 4.61
CA THR A 89 8.71 4.24 5.74
C THR A 89 7.99 3.33 6.74
N THR A 90 6.76 3.66 7.14
CA THR A 90 5.95 2.84 8.05
C THR A 90 5.71 1.44 7.49
N LEU A 91 5.43 1.32 6.18
CA LEU A 91 5.32 0.02 5.52
C LEU A 91 6.64 -0.75 5.59
N GLY A 92 7.77 -0.12 5.26
CA GLY A 92 9.10 -0.72 5.37
C GLY A 92 9.43 -1.24 6.76
N GLU A 93 9.08 -0.49 7.80
CA GLU A 93 9.24 -0.89 9.19
C GLU A 93 8.35 -2.08 9.55
N ALA A 94 7.09 -2.08 9.11
CA ALA A 94 6.15 -3.19 9.31
C ALA A 94 6.65 -4.48 8.62
N PHE A 95 7.14 -4.39 7.37
CA PHE A 95 7.76 -5.53 6.68
C PHE A 95 8.94 -6.09 7.45
N ASN A 96 9.85 -5.22 7.89
CA ASN A 96 11.04 -5.64 8.62
C ASN A 96 10.66 -6.33 9.95
N LEU A 97 9.66 -5.82 10.66
CA LEU A 97 9.17 -6.43 11.89
C LEU A 97 8.47 -7.77 11.62
N ALA A 98 7.58 -7.84 10.65
CA ALA A 98 6.90 -9.08 10.26
C ALA A 98 7.88 -10.17 9.83
N TYR A 99 8.90 -9.82 9.05
CA TYR A 99 9.97 -10.72 8.64
C TYR A 99 10.76 -11.28 9.83
N LYS A 100 11.19 -10.41 10.76
CA LYS A 100 11.88 -10.83 11.98
C LYS A 100 11.02 -11.78 12.82
N MET A 101 9.72 -11.50 12.95
CA MET A 101 8.80 -12.36 13.69
C MET A 101 8.64 -13.73 13.02
N ALA A 102 8.53 -13.78 11.69
CA ALA A 102 8.45 -15.04 10.94
C ALA A 102 9.69 -15.92 11.14
N LEU A 103 10.89 -15.30 11.11
CA LEU A 103 12.15 -16.00 11.38
C LEU A 103 12.25 -16.52 12.83
N GLN A 104 11.83 -15.72 13.82
CA GLN A 104 11.87 -16.10 15.23
C GLN A 104 10.93 -17.25 15.58
N GLN A 105 9.83 -17.41 14.83
CA GLN A 105 8.87 -18.50 15.04
C GLN A 105 9.28 -19.83 14.39
N ASN A 106 10.47 -19.94 13.77
CA ASN A 106 10.90 -21.16 13.05
C ASN A 106 9.88 -21.60 11.97
N ILE A 107 9.12 -20.66 11.40
CA ILE A 107 8.28 -20.94 10.24
C ILE A 107 9.22 -20.97 9.04
N PRO A 108 9.35 -22.08 8.30
CA PRO A 108 10.22 -22.13 7.13
C PRO A 108 9.71 -21.14 6.09
N THR A 109 10.39 -20.00 5.98
CA THR A 109 10.18 -19.00 4.93
C THR A 109 10.66 -19.57 3.60
N ASN A 110 9.74 -20.09 2.79
CA ASN A 110 9.95 -20.15 1.34
C ASN A 110 9.71 -18.74 0.79
N ILE A 111 10.78 -17.94 0.83
CA ILE A 111 10.93 -16.70 0.07
C ILE A 111 11.29 -17.08 -1.36
#